data_AF-A0A936C997-F1
#
_entry.id   AF-A0A936C997-F1
#
_cell.length_a   1.000
_cell.length_b   1.000
_cell.length_c   1.000
_cell.angle_alpha   90.00
_cell.angle_beta   90.00
_cell.angle_gamma   90.00
#
_symmetry.space_group_name_H-M   'P 1'
#
loop_
_entity.id
_entity.type
_entity.pdbx_description
1 polymer ?
#
loop_
_entity_poly.entity_id
_entity_poly.type
_entity_poly.pdbx_seq_one_letter_code
_entity_poly.pdbx_strand_id
1 'polypeptide(L)'
;MFDTGTLAQYAPENEAQRATLEGSWSQGELREHMQRLLAFVHRNREDILQLAGDAPDAGSMLEATKRRIVDAGAVHPPSEMRDQVKAIQDEIWIRGERGDYDREHIAHEWTSRHAADWRRWRLMEYLFVVDRCAADIVARLAT
;
A
#
# COMPACT_ATOMS: atom_id res chain seq x y z
N MET A 1 -4.53 18.46 13.53
CA MET A 1 -3.08 18.49 13.28
C MET A 1 -2.63 17.04 13.21
N PHE A 2 -2.46 16.49 12.01
CA PHE A 2 -2.00 15.12 11.85
C PHE A 2 -0.48 15.08 12.02
N ASP A 3 -0.01 14.07 12.75
CA ASP A 3 1.40 13.89 13.09
C ASP A 3 2.18 13.40 11.86
N THR A 4 3.22 14.13 11.47
CA THR A 4 4.21 13.69 10.46
C THR A 4 4.84 12.33 10.78
N GLY A 5 4.79 11.88 12.04
CA GLY A 5 5.19 10.54 12.46
C GLY A 5 4.40 9.40 11.80
N THR A 6 3.16 9.65 11.34
CA THR A 6 2.30 8.59 10.78
C THR A 6 2.74 8.11 9.40
N LEU A 7 3.42 8.94 8.58
CA LEU A 7 3.98 8.47 7.30
C LEU A 7 5.32 7.76 7.50
N ALA A 8 6.14 8.23 8.44
CA ALA A 8 7.46 7.69 8.70
C ALA A 8 7.43 6.21 9.10
N GLN A 9 6.38 5.75 9.78
CA GLN A 9 6.24 4.33 10.16
C GLN A 9 6.12 3.37 8.96
N TYR A 10 5.78 3.89 7.77
CA TYR A 10 5.65 3.12 6.54
C TYR A 10 6.81 3.34 5.57
N ALA A 11 7.84 4.09 5.97
CA ALA A 11 9.07 4.17 5.20
C ALA A 11 9.87 2.86 5.32
N PRO A 12 10.62 2.45 4.29
CA PRO A 12 11.54 1.32 4.40
C PRO A 12 12.56 1.55 5.52
N GLU A 13 12.64 0.60 6.46
CA GLU A 13 13.48 0.68 7.66
C GLU A 13 14.94 0.42 7.35
N ASN A 14 15.21 -0.34 6.29
CA ASN A 14 16.56 -0.78 5.93
C ASN A 14 16.72 -0.93 4.42
N GLU A 15 17.97 -1.16 4.01
CA GLU A 15 18.35 -1.27 2.61
C GLU A 15 17.76 -2.51 1.92
N ALA A 16 17.55 -3.60 2.65
CA ALA A 16 16.94 -4.80 2.09
C ALA A 16 15.49 -4.56 1.67
N GLN A 17 14.70 -3.90 2.53
CA GLN A 17 13.32 -3.52 2.21
C GLN A 17 13.26 -2.56 1.01
N ARG A 18 14.17 -1.56 0.95
CA ARG A 18 14.30 -0.70 -0.22
C ARG A 18 14.59 -1.50 -1.49
N ALA A 19 15.60 -2.38 -1.44
CA ALA A 19 15.98 -3.22 -2.58
C ALA A 19 14.83 -4.12 -3.04
N THR A 20 14.03 -4.67 -2.12
CA THR A 20 12.82 -5.44 -2.47
C THR A 20 11.82 -4.60 -3.25
N LEU A 21 11.49 -3.39 -2.80
CA LEU A 21 10.55 -2.50 -3.50
C LEU A 21 11.06 -2.09 -4.88
N GLU A 22 12.35 -1.76 -4.98
CA GLU A 22 13.01 -1.45 -6.27
C GLU A 22 12.97 -2.66 -7.21
N GLY A 23 13.24 -3.85 -6.68
CA GLY A 23 13.16 -5.12 -7.40
C GLY A 23 11.77 -5.33 -7.99
N SER A 24 10.74 -5.33 -7.13
CA SER A 24 9.34 -5.50 -7.52
C SER A 24 8.87 -4.42 -8.52
N TRP A 25 9.35 -3.19 -8.38
CA TRP A 25 9.09 -2.13 -9.36
C TRP A 25 9.71 -2.44 -10.73
N SER A 26 11.01 -2.78 -10.75
CA SER A 26 11.75 -3.05 -11.99
C SER A 26 11.21 -4.28 -12.74
N GLN A 27 10.70 -5.27 -12.02
CA GLN A 27 10.09 -6.47 -12.55
C GLN A 27 8.61 -6.27 -12.96
N GLY A 28 8.03 -5.11 -12.64
CA GLY A 28 6.65 -4.76 -12.99
C GLY A 28 5.58 -5.36 -12.07
N GLU A 29 5.97 -5.96 -10.95
CA GLU A 29 5.06 -6.57 -9.96
C GLU A 29 4.15 -5.51 -9.31
N LEU A 30 4.60 -4.26 -9.24
CA LEU A 30 3.83 -3.12 -8.73
C LEU A 30 2.93 -2.45 -9.78
N ARG A 31 2.83 -2.97 -11.01
CA ARG A 31 2.00 -2.36 -12.06
C ARG A 31 0.52 -2.28 -11.69
N GLU A 32 -0.03 -3.33 -11.06
CA GLU A 32 -1.42 -3.28 -10.59
C GLU A 32 -1.61 -2.29 -9.44
N HIS A 33 -0.61 -2.14 -8.57
CA HIS A 33 -0.64 -1.16 -7.49
C HIS A 33 -0.73 0.26 -8.03
N MET A 34 0.08 0.56 -9.06
CA MET A 34 0.01 1.82 -9.79
C MET A 34 -1.38 2.08 -10.38
N GLN A 35 -1.97 1.10 -11.09
CA GLN A 35 -3.31 1.29 -11.68
C GLN A 35 -4.36 1.56 -10.61
N ARG A 36 -4.34 0.78 -9.51
CA ARG A 36 -5.25 0.94 -8.37
C ARG A 36 -5.04 2.30 -7.69
N LEU A 37 -3.79 2.75 -7.55
CA LEU A 37 -3.43 4.05 -7.00
C LEU A 37 -3.98 5.20 -7.84
N LEU A 38 -3.76 5.18 -9.16
CA LEU A 38 -4.26 6.25 -10.03
C LEU A 38 -5.80 6.32 -10.00
N ALA A 39 -6.47 5.18 -9.96
CA ALA A 39 -7.92 5.13 -9.77
C ALA A 39 -8.36 5.67 -8.39
N PHE A 40 -7.59 5.38 -7.33
CA PHE A 40 -7.83 5.93 -6.00
C PHE A 40 -7.66 7.44 -5.96
N VAL A 41 -6.59 7.98 -6.56
CA VAL A 41 -6.35 9.43 -6.68
C VAL A 41 -7.51 10.10 -7.41
N HIS A 42 -7.99 9.50 -8.50
CA HIS A 42 -9.14 10.02 -9.22
C HIS A 42 -10.41 10.07 -8.35
N ARG A 43 -10.73 8.98 -7.63
CA ARG A 43 -11.92 8.91 -6.77
C ARG A 43 -11.86 9.82 -5.53
N ASN A 44 -10.65 10.11 -5.03
CA ASN A 44 -10.44 10.91 -3.82
C ASN A 44 -9.84 12.29 -4.14
N ARG A 45 -9.97 12.76 -5.38
CA ARG A 45 -9.32 14.00 -5.85
C ARG A 45 -9.69 15.20 -4.97
N GLU A 46 -10.96 15.36 -4.64
CA GLU A 46 -11.45 16.47 -3.82
C GLU A 46 -10.85 16.44 -2.40
N ASP A 47 -10.90 15.29 -1.73
CA ASP A 47 -10.29 15.11 -0.41
C ASP A 47 -8.79 15.42 -0.43
N ILE A 48 -8.07 14.95 -1.46
CA ILE A 48 -6.62 15.16 -1.60
C ILE A 48 -6.32 16.64 -1.79
N LEU A 49 -7.04 17.34 -2.67
CA LEU A 49 -6.84 18.77 -2.89
C LEU A 49 -7.20 19.59 -1.64
N GLN A 50 -8.27 19.23 -0.94
CA GLN A 50 -8.62 19.85 0.33
C GLN A 50 -7.52 19.67 1.38
N LEU A 51 -6.92 18.48 1.46
CA LEU A 51 -5.78 18.21 2.34
C LEU A 51 -4.52 18.96 1.93
N ALA A 52 -4.35 19.25 0.64
CA ALA A 52 -3.21 20.00 0.11
C ALA A 52 -3.34 21.53 0.32
N GLY A 53 -4.56 22.05 0.49
CA GLY A 53 -4.85 23.45 0.79
C GLY A 53 -5.23 24.29 -0.43
N ASP A 54 -5.38 25.61 -0.24
CA ASP A 54 -6.00 26.51 -1.23
C ASP A 54 -5.17 26.78 -2.49
N ALA A 55 -3.84 26.67 -2.41
CA ALA A 55 -2.92 26.86 -3.53
C ALA A 55 -1.92 25.70 -3.57
N PRO A 56 -2.38 24.49 -3.92
CA PRO A 56 -1.57 23.29 -3.80
C PRO A 56 -0.47 23.28 -4.86
N ASP A 57 0.76 23.05 -4.42
CA ASP A 57 1.90 22.75 -5.27
C ASP A 57 2.08 21.23 -5.42
N ALA A 58 3.01 20.81 -6.28
CA ALA A 58 3.27 19.40 -6.52
C ALA A 58 3.64 18.64 -5.23
N GLY A 59 4.42 19.25 -4.33
CA GLY A 59 4.85 18.62 -3.08
C GLY A 59 3.69 18.37 -2.11
N SER A 60 2.88 19.40 -1.88
CA SER A 60 1.68 19.34 -1.03
C SER A 60 0.64 18.36 -1.57
N MET A 61 0.46 18.28 -2.90
CA MET A 61 -0.41 17.27 -3.53
C MET A 61 0.05 15.83 -3.28
N LEU A 62 1.36 15.57 -3.39
CA LEU A 62 1.91 14.24 -3.14
C LEU A 62 1.82 13.86 -1.67
N GLU A 63 2.17 14.78 -0.77
CA GLU A 63 2.03 14.55 0.68
C GLU A 63 0.58 14.34 1.10
N ALA A 64 -0.36 15.11 0.56
CA ALA A 64 -1.79 14.91 0.77
C ALA A 64 -2.28 13.55 0.24
N THR A 65 -1.77 13.11 -0.92
CA THR A 65 -2.07 11.78 -1.48
C THR A 65 -1.59 10.68 -0.54
N LYS A 66 -0.34 10.76 -0.04
CA LYS A 66 0.22 9.80 0.92
C LYS A 66 -0.60 9.73 2.21
N ARG A 67 -0.99 10.89 2.76
CA ARG A 67 -1.85 10.96 3.94
C ARG A 67 -3.20 10.31 3.69
N ARG A 68 -3.85 10.63 2.55
CA ARG A 68 -5.15 10.06 2.21
C ARG A 68 -5.13 8.54 2.10
N ILE A 69 -4.05 7.97 1.57
CA ILE A 69 -3.82 6.52 1.48
C ILE A 69 -3.73 5.90 2.88
N VAL A 70 -2.93 6.49 3.76
CA VAL A 70 -2.76 6.01 5.13
C VAL A 70 -4.06 6.12 5.92
N ASP A 71 -4.78 7.24 5.80
CA ASP A 71 -6.07 7.44 6.45
C ASP A 71 -7.14 6.47 5.95
N ALA A 72 -7.15 6.15 4.65
CA ALA A 72 -8.03 5.13 4.10
C ALA A 72 -7.65 3.72 4.59
N GLY A 73 -6.40 3.51 4.97
CA GLY A 73 -5.78 2.22 5.17
C GLY A 73 -5.57 1.44 3.87
N ALA A 74 -6.53 1.45 2.94
CA ALA A 74 -6.54 0.70 1.68
C ALA A 74 -6.70 1.62 0.46
N VAL A 75 -6.03 1.28 -0.64
CA VAL A 75 -6.22 1.92 -1.96
C VAL A 75 -7.33 1.21 -2.74
N HIS A 76 -7.42 -0.12 -2.60
CA HIS A 76 -8.46 -0.91 -3.25
C HIS A 76 -8.86 -2.12 -2.38
N PRO A 77 -9.78 -1.93 -1.41
CA PRO A 77 -10.12 -2.94 -0.40
C PRO A 77 -10.46 -4.32 -0.97
N PRO A 78 -11.27 -4.46 -2.03
CA PRO A 78 -11.61 -5.78 -2.57
C PRO A 78 -10.40 -6.54 -3.11
N SER A 79 -9.43 -5.85 -3.70
CA SER A 79 -8.23 -6.53 -4.22
C SER A 79 -7.26 -6.86 -3.11
N GLU A 80 -7.08 -5.96 -2.15
CA GLU A 80 -6.20 -6.20 -1.01
C GLU A 80 -6.71 -7.37 -0.15
N MET A 81 -8.03 -7.49 0.04
CA MET A 81 -8.62 -8.65 0.72
C MET A 81 -8.36 -9.95 -0.05
N ARG A 82 -8.44 -9.94 -1.39
CA ARG A 82 -8.07 -11.11 -2.20
C ARG A 82 -6.59 -11.46 -2.08
N ASP A 83 -5.71 -10.46 -2.09
CA ASP A 83 -4.26 -10.64 -1.97
C ASP A 83 -3.91 -11.21 -0.58
N GLN A 84 -4.60 -10.78 0.48
CA GLN A 84 -4.44 -11.33 1.83
C GLN A 84 -4.95 -12.77 1.93
N VAL A 85 -6.12 -13.06 1.35
CA VAL A 85 -6.66 -14.43 1.29
C VAL A 85 -5.68 -15.35 0.55
N LYS A 86 -5.09 -14.88 -0.54
CA LYS A 86 -4.07 -15.64 -1.26
C LYS A 86 -2.85 -15.93 -0.38
N ALA A 87 -2.35 -14.94 0.37
CA ALA A 87 -1.23 -15.15 1.29
C ALA A 87 -1.54 -16.21 2.36
N ILE A 88 -2.75 -16.21 2.91
CA ILE A 88 -3.22 -17.24 3.86
C ILE A 88 -3.30 -18.61 3.18
N GLN A 89 -3.81 -18.68 1.94
CA GLN A 89 -3.89 -19.94 1.19
C GLN A 89 -2.51 -20.51 0.87
N ASP A 90 -1.55 -19.65 0.54
CA ASP A 90 -0.17 -20.05 0.27
C ASP A 90 0.46 -20.64 1.55
N GLU A 91 0.23 -20.05 2.74
CA GLU A 91 0.69 -20.61 4.03
C GLU A 91 0.05 -21.97 4.32
N ILE A 92 -1.27 -22.09 4.13
CA ILE A 92 -1.99 -23.36 4.28
C ILE A 92 -1.38 -24.44 3.40
N TRP A 93 -1.05 -24.12 2.15
CA TRP A 93 -0.41 -25.07 1.23
C TRP A 93 0.98 -25.46 1.72
N ILE A 94 1.83 -24.49 2.08
CA ILE A 94 3.20 -24.73 2.58
C ILE A 94 3.22 -25.64 3.82
N ARG A 95 2.28 -25.43 4.75
CA ARG A 95 2.16 -26.26 5.95
C ARG A 95 1.54 -27.62 5.67
N GLY A 96 0.61 -27.69 4.73
CA GLY A 96 0.06 -28.94 4.21
C GLY A 96 1.14 -29.87 3.67
N GLU A 97 2.10 -29.34 2.90
CA GLU A 97 3.29 -30.08 2.43
C GLU A 97 4.17 -30.62 3.59
N ARG A 98 4.00 -30.07 4.80
CA ARG A 98 4.71 -30.49 6.02
C ARG A 98 3.84 -31.35 6.95
N GLY A 99 2.61 -31.68 6.53
CA GLY A 99 1.69 -32.57 7.25
C GLY A 99 0.71 -31.89 8.20
N ASP A 100 0.64 -30.55 8.23
CA ASP A 100 -0.36 -29.80 8.99
C ASP A 100 -1.51 -29.38 8.06
N TYR A 101 -2.68 -29.97 8.27
CA TYR A 101 -3.87 -29.79 7.42
C TYR A 101 -5.00 -29.02 8.12
N ASP A 102 -4.76 -28.50 9.32
CA ASP A 102 -5.77 -27.71 10.03
C ASP A 102 -5.84 -26.27 9.48
N ARG A 103 -6.59 -26.14 8.38
CA ARG A 103 -6.71 -24.89 7.62
C ARG A 103 -7.22 -23.73 8.47
N GLU A 104 -8.15 -23.99 9.39
CA GLU A 104 -8.76 -22.95 10.23
C GLU A 104 -7.75 -22.46 11.25
N HIS A 105 -7.04 -23.38 11.91
CA HIS A 105 -5.97 -23.04 12.84
C HIS A 105 -4.85 -22.25 12.15
N ILE A 106 -4.38 -22.70 10.98
CA ILE A 106 -3.33 -22.02 10.22
C ILE A 106 -3.76 -20.61 9.82
N ALA A 107 -5.01 -20.44 9.33
CA ALA A 107 -5.51 -19.13 8.95
C ALA A 107 -5.62 -18.17 10.15
N HIS A 108 -6.09 -18.67 11.30
CA HIS A 108 -6.16 -17.89 12.54
C HIS A 108 -4.76 -17.49 13.02
N GLU A 109 -3.83 -18.44 13.05
CA GLU A 109 -2.44 -18.21 13.45
C GLU A 109 -1.77 -17.19 12.53
N TRP A 110 -1.87 -17.38 11.21
CA TRP A 110 -1.32 -16.45 10.23
C TRP A 110 -1.88 -15.04 10.42
N THR A 111 -3.20 -14.92 10.60
CA THR A 111 -3.84 -13.62 10.81
C THR A 111 -3.32 -12.95 12.08
N SER A 112 -3.21 -13.70 13.18
CA SER A 112 -2.72 -13.16 14.45
C SER A 112 -1.25 -12.71 14.41
N ARG A 113 -0.42 -13.37 13.60
CA ARG A 113 1.03 -13.11 13.54
C ARG A 113 1.45 -12.16 12.44
N HIS A 114 0.79 -12.20 11.29
CA HIS A 114 1.30 -11.59 10.07
C HIS A 114 0.39 -10.51 9.48
N ALA A 115 -0.89 -10.43 9.87
CA ALA A 115 -1.82 -9.49 9.23
C ALA A 115 -1.38 -8.01 9.37
N ALA A 116 -0.86 -7.64 10.54
CA ALA A 116 -0.39 -6.27 10.80
C ALA A 116 0.84 -5.91 9.94
N ASP A 117 1.85 -6.79 9.90
CA ASP A 117 3.05 -6.57 9.09
C ASP A 117 2.75 -6.62 7.60
N TRP A 118 1.89 -7.55 7.16
CA TRP A 118 1.40 -7.60 5.79
C TRP A 118 0.72 -6.29 5.39
N ARG A 119 -0.11 -5.75 6.30
CA ARG A 119 -0.81 -4.48 6.07
C ARG A 119 0.16 -3.32 5.97
N ARG A 120 1.14 -3.27 6.87
CA ARG A 120 2.18 -2.26 6.88
C ARG A 120 3.00 -2.29 5.59
N TRP A 121 3.42 -3.47 5.16
CA TRP A 121 4.14 -3.65 3.90
C TRP A 121 3.32 -3.18 2.70
N ARG A 122 2.03 -3.51 2.65
CA ARG A 122 1.14 -3.05 1.58
C ARG A 122 1.05 -1.53 1.47
N LEU A 123 0.99 -0.84 2.61
CA LEU A 123 1.01 0.63 2.64
C LEU A 123 2.36 1.18 2.17
N MET A 124 3.47 0.57 2.59
CA MET A 124 4.81 0.93 2.10
C MET A 124 4.93 0.81 0.58
N GLU A 125 4.40 -0.27 -0.02
CA GLU A 125 4.35 -0.44 -1.48
C GLU A 125 3.58 0.71 -2.15
N TYR A 126 2.40 1.08 -1.63
CA TYR A 126 1.63 2.18 -2.21
C TYR A 126 2.33 3.54 -2.08
N LEU A 127 2.96 3.83 -0.94
CA LEU A 127 3.71 5.07 -0.75
C LEU A 127 4.93 5.14 -1.68
N PHE A 128 5.62 4.02 -1.86
CA PHE A 128 6.70 3.91 -2.84
C PHE A 128 6.19 4.18 -4.27
N VAL A 129 5.04 3.61 -4.64
CA VAL A 129 4.44 3.83 -5.97
C VAL A 129 3.99 5.28 -6.15
N VAL A 130 3.54 5.98 -5.10
CA VAL A 130 3.26 7.44 -5.18
C VAL A 130 4.51 8.20 -5.63
N ASP A 131 5.66 7.92 -5.01
CA ASP A 131 6.91 8.61 -5.36
C ASP A 131 7.33 8.31 -6.80
N ARG A 132 7.15 7.06 -7.26
CA ARG A 132 7.45 6.66 -8.65
C ARG A 132 6.49 7.23 -9.68
N CYS A 133 5.25 7.52 -9.29
CA CYS A 133 4.20 8.06 -10.16
C CYS A 133 3.93 9.55 -9.91
N ALA A 134 4.86 10.27 -9.30
CA ALA A 134 4.65 11.63 -8.82
C ALA A 134 4.10 12.57 -9.91
N ALA A 135 4.72 12.59 -11.10
CA ALA A 135 4.30 13.44 -12.21
C ALA A 135 2.86 13.12 -12.68
N ASP A 136 2.52 11.83 -12.77
CA ASP A 136 1.21 11.36 -13.21
C ASP A 136 0.10 11.68 -12.22
N ILE A 137 0.42 11.64 -10.92
CA ILE A 137 -0.50 12.00 -9.83
C ILE A 137 -0.75 13.50 -9.86
N VAL A 138 0.31 14.32 -9.92
CA VAL A 138 0.19 15.78 -9.97
C VAL A 138 -0.61 16.22 -11.18
N ALA A 139 -0.33 15.67 -12.36
CA ALA A 139 -1.09 15.98 -13.58
C ALA A 139 -2.59 15.72 -13.43
N ARG A 140 -2.98 14.60 -12.78
CA ARG A 140 -4.39 14.24 -12.54
C ARG A 140 -5.08 15.12 -11.49
N LEU A 141 -4.34 15.65 -10.53
CA LEU A 141 -4.86 16.53 -9.50
C LEU A 141 -4.96 17.98 -9.99
N ALA A 142 -4.07 18.40 -10.90
CA ALA A 142 -4.05 19.75 -11.47
C ALA A 142 -5.09 19.98 -12.59
N THR A 143 -5.64 18.90 -13.18
CA THR A 143 -6.72 18.96 -14.17
C THR A 143 -8.07 18.95 -13.46
#